data_AF-A0A345YP33-F1
#
_entry.id   AF-A0A345YP33-F1
#
_cell.length_a   1.000
_cell.length_b   1.000
_cell.length_c   1.000
_cell.angle_alpha   90.00
_cell.angle_beta   90.00
_cell.angle_gamma   90.00
#
_symmetry.space_group_name_H-M   'P 1'
#
loop_
_entity.id
_entity.type
_entity.pdbx_description
1 polymer ?
#
loop_
_entity_poly.entity_id
_entity_poly.type
_entity_poly.pdbx_seq_one_letter_code
_entity_poly.pdbx_strand_id
1 'polypeptide(L)'
;MSLTGRARTVLYGDDVPHPTPSRPALRLTRRGRLVRSVLVLVLAVLLLLAMVALVRAVRGGPDAAAAPADATAAGPEGDDGSAGDAPDADEAASPSPTPETEGEVDGAAADGEIERSGTVGEGTWTVAAPVDAPTGEAGADADGEDGSDGQEERPSARTYAVRVEDGIGIDADEAATEIAAVLADERGWQDREDVVFQQVASPEEAEFTISLASPPTVDEMCLPARTGGLWSCRIGPDVALNSDRWLLATPTYEDLAEYRAYMVNHEVGHFLGFGHADCGGEGRRAPVMLQQSIDLQGCVPNAWPATEEA
;
A
#
# COMPACT_ATOMS: atom_id res chain seq x y z
N MET A 1 52.51 64.65 -23.64
CA MET A 1 51.88 63.65 -22.74
C MET A 1 51.54 62.43 -23.58
N SER A 2 52.31 61.36 -23.44
CA SER A 2 52.08 60.08 -24.12
C SER A 2 52.51 58.99 -23.15
N LEU A 3 51.56 58.19 -22.68
CA LEU A 3 51.81 57.02 -21.85
C LEU A 3 50.90 55.90 -22.34
N THR A 4 51.53 54.99 -23.08
CA THR A 4 51.05 53.68 -23.50
C THR A 4 50.79 52.78 -22.29
N GLY A 5 49.55 52.33 -22.11
CA GLY A 5 49.18 51.28 -21.15
C GLY A 5 49.16 49.90 -21.81
N ARG A 6 50.07 49.01 -21.38
CA ARG A 6 50.12 47.59 -21.76
C ARG A 6 49.04 46.82 -21.01
N ALA A 7 48.13 46.15 -21.73
CA ALA A 7 47.26 45.13 -21.15
C ALA A 7 48.09 43.88 -20.78
N ARG A 8 48.01 43.45 -19.52
CA ARG A 8 48.52 42.15 -19.04
C ARG A 8 47.37 41.16 -19.09
N THR A 9 47.44 40.20 -20.01
CA THR A 9 46.60 39.02 -20.02
C THR A 9 47.08 38.10 -18.90
N VAL A 10 46.25 37.88 -17.88
CA VAL A 10 46.47 36.84 -16.86
C VAL A 10 45.87 35.55 -17.42
N LEU A 11 46.74 34.62 -17.81
CA LEU A 11 46.34 33.24 -18.10
C LEU A 11 46.21 32.53 -16.75
N TYR A 12 44.97 32.22 -16.35
CA TYR A 12 44.69 31.31 -15.24
C TYR A 12 44.61 29.90 -15.83
N GLY A 13 45.71 29.16 -15.72
CA GLY A 13 45.72 27.72 -15.89
C GLY A 13 45.82 27.11 -14.51
N ASP A 14 44.77 26.43 -14.07
CA ASP A 14 44.78 25.51 -12.93
C ASP A 14 43.77 24.39 -13.24
N ASP A 15 44.25 23.36 -13.94
CA ASP A 15 43.64 22.02 -13.90
C ASP A 15 43.90 21.45 -12.50
N VAL A 16 42.98 21.67 -11.57
CA VAL A 16 42.98 20.99 -10.27
C VAL A 16 42.24 19.65 -10.44
N PRO A 17 42.91 18.48 -10.24
CA PRO A 17 42.20 17.21 -10.26
C PRO A 17 41.20 17.16 -9.11
N HIS A 18 39.91 17.10 -9.43
CA HIS A 18 38.87 16.84 -8.43
C HIS A 18 39.04 15.41 -7.90
N PRO A 19 39.14 15.18 -6.58
CA PRO A 19 39.13 13.84 -6.02
C PRO A 19 37.77 13.20 -6.33
N THR A 20 37.78 12.06 -7.02
CA THR A 20 36.57 11.27 -7.21
C THR A 20 36.14 10.70 -5.85
N PRO A 21 34.86 10.83 -5.47
CA PRO A 21 34.38 10.23 -4.22
C PRO A 21 34.58 8.73 -4.28
N SER A 22 35.33 8.20 -3.31
CA SER A 22 35.54 6.77 -3.15
C SER A 22 34.21 6.13 -2.74
N ARG A 23 33.60 5.35 -3.63
CA ARG A 23 32.38 4.59 -3.33
C ARG A 23 32.61 3.76 -2.06
N PRO A 24 31.75 3.87 -1.04
CA PRO A 24 31.90 3.03 0.15
C PRO A 24 31.74 1.57 -0.25
N ALA A 25 32.75 0.75 0.06
CA ALA A 25 32.61 -0.69 -0.09
C ALA A 25 31.54 -1.16 0.90
N LEU A 26 30.39 -1.63 0.38
CA LEU A 26 29.31 -2.24 1.16
C LEU A 26 29.88 -3.42 1.96
N ARG A 27 30.22 -3.18 3.22
CA ARG A 27 30.61 -4.24 4.15
C ARG A 27 29.34 -4.87 4.70
N LEU A 28 28.93 -6.00 4.12
CA LEU A 28 27.81 -6.75 4.66
C LEU A 28 28.07 -7.11 6.14
N THR A 29 27.11 -6.76 6.98
CA THR A 29 27.08 -7.16 8.39
C THR A 29 27.18 -8.68 8.51
N ARG A 30 27.58 -9.19 9.69
CA ARG A 30 27.71 -10.64 9.92
C ARG A 30 26.40 -11.40 9.65
N ARG A 31 25.25 -10.74 9.87
CA ARG A 31 23.90 -11.24 9.53
C ARG A 31 23.65 -11.25 8.01
N GLY A 32 24.02 -10.20 7.28
CA GLY A 32 23.89 -10.14 5.82
C GLY A 32 24.72 -11.20 5.07
N ARG A 33 25.90 -11.55 5.59
CA ARG A 33 26.71 -12.67 5.06
C ARG A 33 26.03 -14.03 5.26
N LEU A 34 25.40 -14.24 6.43
CA LEU A 34 24.70 -15.49 6.73
C LEU A 34 23.46 -15.65 5.83
N VAL A 35 22.64 -14.61 5.68
CA VAL A 35 21.45 -14.61 4.81
C VAL A 35 21.84 -14.91 3.36
N ARG A 36 22.90 -14.28 2.84
CA ARG A 36 23.40 -14.54 1.49
C ARG A 36 23.89 -15.98 1.31
N SER A 37 24.60 -16.54 2.30
CA SER A 37 25.04 -17.94 2.26
C SER A 37 23.88 -18.93 2.29
N VAL A 38 22.83 -18.66 3.08
CA VAL A 38 21.61 -19.47 3.12
C VAL A 38 20.87 -19.41 1.78
N LEU A 39 20.71 -18.20 1.21
CA LEU A 39 20.06 -18.02 -0.10
C LEU A 39 20.79 -18.80 -1.21
N VAL A 40 22.13 -18.72 -1.24
CA VAL A 40 22.94 -19.46 -2.22
C VAL A 40 22.81 -20.97 -2.03
N LEU A 41 22.76 -21.46 -0.79
CA LEU A 41 22.57 -22.89 -0.50
C LEU A 41 21.19 -23.37 -0.98
N VAL A 42 20.13 -22.63 -0.67
CA VAL A 42 18.76 -22.94 -1.11
C VAL A 42 18.68 -23.00 -2.63
N LEU A 43 19.25 -22.01 -3.32
CA LEU A 43 19.24 -21.96 -4.78
C LEU A 43 20.00 -23.16 -5.40
N ALA A 44 21.13 -23.55 -4.81
CA ALA A 44 21.89 -24.73 -5.24
C ALA A 44 21.10 -26.05 -5.06
N VAL A 45 20.36 -26.18 -3.95
CA VAL A 45 19.51 -27.36 -3.69
C VAL A 45 18.34 -27.41 -4.68
N LEU A 46 17.68 -26.29 -4.96
CA LEU A 46 16.59 -26.22 -5.94
C LEU A 46 17.06 -26.61 -7.35
N LEU A 47 18.23 -26.10 -7.78
CA LEU A 47 18.83 -26.46 -9.06
C LEU A 47 19.17 -27.95 -9.14
N LEU A 48 19.69 -28.54 -8.05
CA LEU A 48 19.96 -29.98 -7.98
C LEU A 48 18.68 -30.81 -8.10
N LEU A 49 17.61 -30.43 -7.40
CA LEU A 49 16.32 -31.11 -7.46
C LEU A 49 15.70 -31.05 -8.87
N ALA A 50 15.73 -29.87 -9.50
CA ALA A 50 15.27 -29.68 -10.87
C ALA A 50 16.06 -30.54 -11.87
N MET A 51 17.38 -30.62 -11.71
CA MET A 51 18.24 -31.47 -12.54
C MET A 51 17.90 -32.95 -12.36
N VAL A 52 17.66 -33.41 -11.13
CA VAL A 52 17.25 -34.80 -10.84
C VAL A 52 15.88 -35.11 -11.45
N ALA A 53 14.92 -34.20 -11.36
CA ALA A 53 13.59 -34.35 -11.96
C ALA A 53 13.68 -34.44 -13.50
N LEU A 54 14.49 -33.57 -14.13
CA LEU A 54 14.73 -33.60 -15.58
C LEU A 54 15.38 -34.93 -16.00
N VAL A 55 16.37 -35.41 -15.26
CA VAL A 55 17.01 -36.71 -15.54
C VAL A 55 16.01 -37.87 -15.39
N ARG A 56 15.08 -37.82 -14.43
CA ARG A 56 14.00 -38.82 -14.31
C ARG A 56 13.01 -38.74 -15.47
N ALA A 57 12.61 -37.55 -15.90
CA ALA A 57 11.71 -37.36 -17.03
C ALA A 57 12.34 -37.83 -18.37
N VAL A 58 13.65 -37.66 -18.54
CA VAL A 58 14.37 -38.14 -19.74
C VAL A 58 14.62 -39.65 -19.70
N ARG A 59 14.74 -40.25 -18.50
CA ARG A 59 14.99 -41.69 -18.32
C ARG A 59 13.72 -42.54 -18.18
N GLY A 60 12.62 -41.95 -17.74
CA GLY A 60 11.30 -42.57 -17.69
C GLY A 60 10.50 -42.18 -18.92
N GLY A 61 10.52 -43.02 -19.95
CA GLY A 61 9.58 -42.89 -21.07
C GLY A 61 8.12 -43.03 -20.59
N PRO A 62 7.14 -42.47 -21.32
CA PRO A 62 5.74 -42.47 -20.89
C PRO A 62 5.16 -43.88 -20.92
N ASP A 63 4.88 -44.43 -19.74
CA ASP A 63 4.04 -45.62 -19.64
C ASP A 63 2.59 -45.24 -20.02
N ALA A 64 2.20 -45.71 -21.19
CA ALA A 64 0.82 -45.81 -21.61
C ALA A 64 0.13 -46.95 -20.83
N ALA A 65 -0.95 -46.62 -20.11
CA ALA A 65 -2.00 -47.57 -19.74
C ALA A 65 -3.29 -46.74 -19.57
N ALA A 66 -4.11 -46.65 -20.61
CA ALA A 66 -5.21 -47.58 -20.90
C ALA A 66 -6.38 -47.44 -19.91
N ALA A 67 -7.40 -46.70 -20.34
CA ALA A 67 -8.76 -46.81 -19.84
C ALA A 67 -9.34 -48.21 -20.12
N PRO A 68 -10.44 -48.57 -19.43
CA PRO A 68 -11.62 -48.94 -20.21
C PRO A 68 -12.92 -48.28 -19.73
N ALA A 69 -13.88 -48.34 -20.67
CA ALA A 69 -15.31 -48.02 -20.65
C ALA A 69 -16.05 -48.58 -19.41
N ASP A 70 -17.29 -48.20 -19.07
CA ASP A 70 -18.47 -48.08 -19.91
C ASP A 70 -19.61 -47.41 -19.13
N ALA A 71 -20.59 -46.88 -19.86
CA ALA A 71 -21.77 -46.20 -19.34
C ALA A 71 -22.99 -47.13 -19.30
N THR A 72 -23.70 -47.22 -18.18
CA THR A 72 -25.14 -47.52 -18.20
C THR A 72 -25.86 -46.99 -16.97
N ALA A 73 -26.94 -46.26 -17.23
CA ALA A 73 -27.91 -45.75 -16.28
C ALA A 73 -28.84 -46.84 -15.73
N ALA A 74 -29.30 -46.67 -14.48
CA ALA A 74 -30.71 -46.74 -14.05
C ALA A 74 -30.80 -46.85 -12.52
N GLY A 75 -31.62 -45.99 -11.89
CA GLY A 75 -32.20 -46.25 -10.56
C GLY A 75 -33.20 -47.42 -10.61
N PRO A 76 -33.75 -47.88 -9.48
CA PRO A 76 -34.62 -47.02 -8.66
C PRO A 76 -34.54 -47.20 -7.13
N GLU A 77 -35.26 -46.27 -6.51
CA GLU A 77 -35.82 -46.12 -5.16
C GLU A 77 -35.96 -47.35 -4.24
N GLY A 78 -35.80 -47.12 -2.92
CA GLY A 78 -36.45 -47.93 -1.89
C GLY A 78 -35.78 -47.97 -0.51
N ASP A 79 -36.38 -47.22 0.42
CA ASP A 79 -36.74 -47.62 1.79
C ASP A 79 -35.91 -47.17 3.03
N ASP A 80 -36.71 -46.86 4.04
CA ASP A 80 -36.52 -46.20 5.34
C ASP A 80 -35.49 -46.81 6.31
N GLY A 81 -35.01 -46.01 7.28
CA GLY A 81 -34.26 -46.56 8.41
C GLY A 81 -33.65 -45.59 9.43
N SER A 82 -34.51 -44.82 10.13
CA SER A 82 -34.40 -44.23 11.48
C SER A 82 -33.08 -44.30 12.32
N ALA A 83 -32.73 -43.11 12.84
CA ALA A 83 -32.29 -42.74 14.20
C ALA A 83 -30.90 -43.13 14.77
N GLY A 84 -30.21 -42.10 15.29
CA GLY A 84 -29.17 -42.24 16.32
C GLY A 84 -28.27 -41.01 16.50
N ASP A 85 -28.49 -40.28 17.60
CA ASP A 85 -27.54 -39.51 18.43
C ASP A 85 -26.63 -38.40 17.85
N ALA A 86 -26.79 -37.21 18.44
CA ALA A 86 -25.72 -36.23 18.66
C ALA A 86 -25.14 -36.43 20.08
N PRO A 87 -24.11 -35.71 20.57
CA PRO A 87 -23.22 -34.74 19.92
C PRO A 87 -21.72 -35.05 20.17
N ASP A 88 -20.80 -34.32 19.54
CA ASP A 88 -19.54 -33.96 20.20
C ASP A 88 -18.93 -32.71 19.57
N ALA A 89 -18.42 -31.86 20.46
CA ALA A 89 -17.77 -30.59 20.18
C ALA A 89 -16.24 -30.78 20.17
N ASP A 90 -15.56 -30.16 19.22
CA ASP A 90 -14.14 -29.77 19.28
C ASP A 90 -13.96 -28.72 18.18
N GLU A 91 -13.83 -27.44 18.52
CA GLU A 91 -12.60 -26.75 18.93
C GLU A 91 -11.66 -26.44 17.75
N ALA A 92 -11.52 -25.12 17.52
CA ALA A 92 -10.39 -24.41 16.94
C ALA A 92 -9.87 -24.77 15.54
N ALA A 93 -10.15 -23.88 14.58
CA ALA A 93 -9.13 -23.44 13.62
C ALA A 93 -9.43 -22.02 13.11
N SER A 94 -8.72 -21.03 13.65
CA SER A 94 -8.47 -19.75 12.98
C SER A 94 -7.72 -20.01 11.66
N PRO A 95 -8.08 -19.36 10.56
CA PRO A 95 -7.12 -19.11 9.50
C PRO A 95 -6.41 -17.77 9.77
N SER A 96 -5.08 -17.82 9.97
CA SER A 96 -4.21 -16.65 9.74
C SER A 96 -4.28 -16.25 8.25
N PRO A 97 -4.13 -14.97 7.92
CA PRO A 97 -4.27 -14.50 6.54
C PRO A 97 -3.09 -14.94 5.68
N THR A 98 -3.42 -15.52 4.53
CA THR A 98 -2.51 -15.77 3.41
C THR A 98 -2.14 -14.42 2.77
N PRO A 99 -0.89 -14.20 2.31
CA PRO A 99 -0.57 -13.05 1.48
C PRO A 99 -1.17 -13.29 0.09
N GLU A 100 -2.29 -12.67 -0.21
CA GLU A 100 -2.89 -12.73 -1.54
C GLU A 100 -2.12 -11.82 -2.49
N THR A 101 -1.38 -12.46 -3.38
CA THR A 101 -0.98 -11.92 -4.67
C THR A 101 -2.18 -12.12 -5.61
N GLU A 102 -2.42 -11.13 -6.47
CA GLU A 102 -3.30 -11.13 -7.66
C GLU A 102 -4.70 -10.52 -7.48
N GLY A 103 -4.82 -9.28 -7.99
CA GLY A 103 -6.05 -8.65 -8.44
C GLY A 103 -5.71 -7.63 -9.53
N GLU A 104 -5.90 -8.01 -10.79
CA GLU A 104 -5.99 -7.07 -11.91
C GLU A 104 -7.19 -6.16 -11.62
N VAL A 105 -6.97 -4.85 -11.40
CA VAL A 105 -8.05 -3.88 -11.22
C VAL A 105 -8.64 -3.51 -12.59
N ASP A 106 -9.23 -4.50 -13.25
CA ASP A 106 -10.14 -4.29 -14.38
C ASP A 106 -11.55 -3.98 -13.83
N GLY A 107 -11.65 -2.83 -13.17
CA GLY A 107 -12.94 -2.24 -12.82
C GLY A 107 -13.44 -1.39 -13.99
N ALA A 108 -14.50 -1.85 -14.67
CA ALA A 108 -15.26 -0.98 -15.56
C ALA A 108 -15.90 0.12 -14.72
N ALA A 109 -15.30 1.31 -14.75
CA ALA A 109 -15.81 2.51 -14.09
C ALA A 109 -17.29 2.70 -14.41
N ALA A 110 -18.07 3.08 -13.38
CA ALA A 110 -19.44 3.56 -13.56
C ALA A 110 -19.49 4.69 -14.61
N ASP A 111 -20.64 4.81 -15.25
CA ASP A 111 -21.07 5.65 -16.37
C ASP A 111 -20.53 7.10 -16.36
N GLY A 112 -19.27 7.24 -16.77
CA GLY A 112 -18.57 8.50 -17.03
C GLY A 112 -17.12 8.20 -17.38
N GLU A 113 -16.56 8.87 -18.38
CA GLU A 113 -15.12 8.76 -18.65
C GLU A 113 -14.36 9.40 -17.47
N ILE A 114 -13.62 8.59 -16.69
CA ILE A 114 -12.77 9.12 -15.61
C ILE A 114 -11.68 9.99 -16.24
N GLU A 115 -11.62 11.25 -15.82
CA GLU A 115 -10.66 12.21 -16.36
C GLU A 115 -9.21 11.78 -16.08
N ARG A 116 -8.34 11.98 -17.07
CA ARG A 116 -6.90 11.75 -16.95
C ARG A 116 -6.18 13.03 -17.35
N SER A 117 -5.34 13.54 -16.47
CA SER A 117 -4.62 14.78 -16.72
C SER A 117 -3.48 14.58 -17.74
N GLY A 118 -2.96 13.36 -17.85
CA GLY A 118 -1.73 13.06 -18.58
C GLY A 118 -0.48 13.62 -17.90
N THR A 119 -0.59 14.05 -16.64
CA THR A 119 0.52 14.57 -15.84
C THR A 119 1.56 13.48 -15.64
N VAL A 120 2.82 13.87 -15.79
CA VAL A 120 3.99 13.05 -15.49
C VAL A 120 4.83 13.88 -14.53
N GLY A 121 5.10 13.35 -13.35
CA GLY A 121 5.94 14.02 -12.38
C GLY A 121 7.42 13.96 -12.73
N GLU A 122 8.23 14.69 -11.97
CA GLU A 122 9.67 14.81 -12.21
C GLU A 122 10.47 13.63 -11.64
N GLY A 123 9.83 12.74 -10.86
CA GLY A 123 10.49 11.64 -10.14
C GLY A 123 11.32 12.11 -8.93
N THR A 124 11.26 13.40 -8.59
CA THR A 124 11.80 13.97 -7.35
C THR A 124 10.66 14.30 -6.39
N TRP A 125 10.99 14.50 -5.11
CA TRP A 125 10.00 14.59 -4.05
C TRP A 125 10.25 15.79 -3.13
N THR A 126 9.18 16.51 -2.83
CA THR A 126 9.12 17.45 -1.72
C THR A 126 8.46 16.75 -0.53
N VAL A 127 9.17 16.68 0.60
CA VAL A 127 8.62 16.18 1.87
C VAL A 127 8.00 17.34 2.62
N ALA A 128 6.75 17.18 3.06
CA ALA A 128 6.04 18.20 3.80
C ALA A 128 6.60 18.37 5.22
N ALA A 129 6.54 19.59 5.75
CA ALA A 129 6.79 19.80 7.17
C ALA A 129 5.72 19.09 8.01
N PRO A 130 6.07 18.57 9.21
CA PRO A 130 5.08 18.04 10.14
C PRO A 130 4.02 19.09 10.46
N VAL A 131 2.75 18.70 10.36
CA VAL A 131 1.63 19.52 10.81
C VAL A 131 1.48 19.34 12.33
N ASP A 132 1.35 20.44 13.07
CA ASP A 132 0.99 20.37 14.48
C ASP A 132 -0.37 19.67 14.59
N ALA A 133 -0.39 18.50 15.24
CA ALA A 133 -1.63 17.76 15.42
C ALA A 133 -2.68 18.67 16.07
N PRO A 134 -3.92 18.75 15.55
CA PRO A 134 -5.02 19.33 16.30
C PRO A 134 -5.08 18.53 17.60
N THR A 135 -4.77 19.16 18.72
CA THR A 135 -4.73 18.51 20.03
C THR A 135 -6.14 18.08 20.42
N GLY A 136 -6.56 16.90 19.96
CA GLY A 136 -7.41 16.02 20.76
C GLY A 136 -6.58 15.58 21.96
N GLU A 137 -7.18 15.53 23.15
CA GLU A 137 -6.50 15.41 24.44
C GLU A 137 -5.75 14.07 24.70
N ALA A 138 -5.37 13.34 23.65
CA ALA A 138 -4.58 12.11 23.75
C ALA A 138 -3.18 12.29 23.13
N GLY A 139 -2.17 12.45 24.01
CA GLY A 139 -0.85 11.90 23.74
C GLY A 139 0.24 12.84 23.21
N ALA A 140 0.32 14.08 23.66
CA ALA A 140 1.57 14.84 23.60
C ALA A 140 2.54 14.30 24.65
N ASP A 141 3.16 13.13 24.40
CA ASP A 141 4.39 12.61 25.02
C ASP A 141 4.73 11.24 24.38
N ALA A 142 5.31 11.24 23.18
CA ALA A 142 5.75 10.02 22.47
C ALA A 142 7.15 9.53 22.89
N ASP A 143 7.58 9.85 24.12
CA ASP A 143 8.84 9.36 24.73
C ASP A 143 8.50 8.41 25.91
N GLY A 144 7.72 7.36 25.64
CA GLY A 144 7.33 6.36 26.63
C GLY A 144 8.29 5.17 26.68
N GLU A 145 9.42 5.31 27.36
CA GLU A 145 10.24 4.17 27.79
C GLU A 145 9.43 3.33 28.81
N ASP A 146 9.35 2.02 28.56
CA ASP A 146 8.67 0.99 29.35
C ASP A 146 8.93 1.12 30.86
N GLY A 147 7.87 1.36 31.64
CA GLY A 147 7.97 1.59 33.09
C GLY A 147 6.65 1.56 33.86
N SER A 148 6.29 0.35 34.32
CA SER A 148 5.56 0.01 35.56
C SER A 148 4.21 0.68 35.90
N ASP A 149 3.20 -0.20 36.02
CA ASP A 149 2.05 -0.14 36.94
C ASP A 149 1.08 1.05 36.85
N GLY A 150 0.03 0.89 36.04
CA GLY A 150 -1.25 1.55 36.23
C GLY A 150 -1.62 2.69 35.27
N GLN A 151 -1.03 2.75 34.07
CA GLN A 151 -1.49 3.68 33.03
C GLN A 151 -2.71 3.10 32.32
N GLU A 152 -3.78 3.91 32.21
CA GLU A 152 -4.81 3.71 31.19
C GLU A 152 -4.09 3.39 29.86
N GLU A 153 -4.49 2.31 29.19
CA GLU A 153 -3.91 1.93 27.89
C GLU A 153 -4.06 3.15 26.97
N ARG A 154 -2.92 3.77 26.65
CA ARG A 154 -2.91 4.94 25.77
C ARG A 154 -3.06 4.45 24.33
N PRO A 155 -3.76 5.21 23.47
CA PRO A 155 -3.87 4.85 22.07
C PRO A 155 -2.49 4.69 21.44
N SER A 156 -2.38 3.72 20.53
CA SER A 156 -1.12 3.40 19.86
C SER A 156 -0.77 4.51 18.86
N ALA A 157 0.35 5.20 19.07
CA ALA A 157 0.83 6.20 18.12
C ALA A 157 1.31 5.53 16.83
N ARG A 158 0.87 6.06 15.68
CA ARG A 158 1.25 5.65 14.32
C ARG A 158 1.96 6.79 13.62
N THR A 159 3.26 6.66 13.38
CA THR A 159 4.03 7.73 12.72
C THR A 159 3.90 7.67 11.21
N TYR A 160 3.72 8.83 10.58
CA TYR A 160 3.63 8.93 9.12
C TYR A 160 4.41 10.11 8.57
N ALA A 161 4.84 10.01 7.31
CA ALA A 161 5.37 11.14 6.56
C ALA A 161 4.48 11.44 5.36
N VAL A 162 4.47 12.70 4.91
CA VAL A 162 3.80 13.11 3.67
C VAL A 162 4.86 13.62 2.69
N ARG A 163 4.80 13.14 1.46
CA ARG A 163 5.60 13.66 0.35
C ARG A 163 4.76 13.81 -0.90
N VAL A 164 5.15 14.76 -1.73
CA VAL A 164 4.51 15.05 -3.00
C VAL A 164 5.56 14.99 -4.10
N GLU A 165 5.24 14.31 -5.19
CA GLU A 165 6.09 14.26 -6.37
C GLU A 165 6.15 15.64 -7.02
N ASP A 166 7.36 16.11 -7.32
CA ASP A 166 7.56 17.42 -7.93
C ASP A 166 6.94 17.47 -9.34
N GLY A 167 6.39 18.62 -9.70
CA GLY A 167 5.82 18.87 -11.03
C GLY A 167 4.35 18.46 -11.21
N ILE A 168 3.69 17.91 -10.19
CA ILE A 168 2.29 17.45 -10.28
C ILE A 168 1.25 18.53 -9.91
N GLY A 169 1.68 19.73 -9.54
CA GLY A 169 0.80 20.86 -9.23
C GLY A 169 0.08 20.77 -7.88
N ILE A 170 0.61 19.96 -6.94
CA ILE A 170 0.12 19.85 -5.57
C ILE A 170 1.20 20.41 -4.64
N ASP A 171 0.82 21.26 -3.68
CA ASP A 171 1.71 21.76 -2.64
C ASP A 171 1.80 20.73 -1.49
N ALA A 172 3.03 20.46 -1.03
CA ALA A 172 3.26 19.41 -0.04
C ALA A 172 2.71 19.75 1.35
N ASP A 173 2.84 21.00 1.77
CA ASP A 173 2.41 21.43 3.11
C ASP A 173 0.89 21.60 3.17
N GLU A 174 0.26 22.08 2.08
CA GLU A 174 -1.20 22.11 1.95
C GLU A 174 -1.79 20.69 1.96
N ALA A 175 -1.21 19.77 1.18
CA ALA A 175 -1.65 18.37 1.16
C ALA A 175 -1.49 17.70 2.54
N ALA A 176 -0.36 17.93 3.22
CA ALA A 176 -0.14 17.41 4.56
C ALA A 176 -1.14 17.95 5.58
N THR A 177 -1.50 19.23 5.49
CA THR A 177 -2.53 19.84 6.35
C THR A 177 -3.89 19.18 6.15
N GLU A 178 -4.29 18.95 4.90
CA GLU A 178 -5.55 18.27 4.57
C GLU A 178 -5.55 16.81 5.06
N ILE A 179 -4.46 16.07 4.83
CA ILE A 179 -4.29 14.69 5.31
C ILE A 179 -4.34 14.62 6.84
N ALA A 180 -3.63 15.53 7.53
CA ALA A 180 -3.63 15.57 8.99
C ALA A 180 -5.03 15.83 9.54
N ALA A 181 -5.81 16.71 8.89
CA ALA A 181 -7.19 16.96 9.28
C ALA A 181 -8.08 15.71 9.12
N VAL A 182 -7.91 14.94 8.03
CA VAL A 182 -8.65 13.68 7.82
C VAL A 182 -8.28 12.64 8.88
N LEU A 183 -6.98 12.46 9.15
CA LEU A 183 -6.50 11.46 10.12
C LEU A 183 -6.82 11.83 11.57
N ALA A 184 -7.08 13.11 11.86
CA ALA A 184 -7.49 13.61 13.16
C ALA A 184 -9.02 13.75 13.33
N ASP A 185 -9.80 13.47 12.29
CA ASP A 185 -11.25 13.62 12.34
C ASP A 185 -11.89 12.52 13.22
N GLU A 186 -12.86 12.90 14.05
CA GLU A 186 -13.60 11.99 14.95
C GLU A 186 -14.35 10.88 14.20
N ARG A 187 -14.67 11.09 12.92
CA ARG A 187 -15.30 10.08 12.06
C ARG A 187 -14.29 9.05 11.53
N GLY A 188 -12.99 9.33 11.69
CA GLY A 188 -11.85 8.59 11.18
C GLY A 188 -11.48 7.37 12.03
N TRP A 189 -10.23 6.92 11.87
CA TRP A 189 -9.75 5.67 12.45
C TRP A 189 -9.37 5.74 13.93
N GLN A 190 -9.17 6.93 14.50
CA GLN A 190 -8.57 7.07 15.84
C GLN A 190 -9.36 6.35 16.93
N ASP A 191 -10.64 6.70 17.08
CA ASP A 191 -11.51 6.09 18.09
C ASP A 191 -11.84 4.63 17.76
N ARG A 192 -11.87 4.29 16.47
CA ARG A 192 -12.23 2.95 16.00
C ARG A 192 -11.14 1.93 16.30
N GLU A 193 -9.88 2.30 16.09
CA GLU A 193 -8.73 1.41 16.17
C GLU A 193 -7.82 1.70 17.37
N ASP A 194 -8.22 2.63 18.25
CA ASP A 194 -7.45 3.10 19.40
C ASP A 194 -6.02 3.54 18.98
N VAL A 195 -5.95 4.39 17.97
CA VAL A 195 -4.71 4.92 17.39
C VAL A 195 -4.68 6.45 17.35
N VAL A 196 -3.49 7.02 17.40
CA VAL A 196 -3.26 8.44 17.09
C VAL A 196 -2.23 8.54 15.97
N PHE A 197 -2.47 9.42 14.99
CA PHE A 197 -1.53 9.61 13.88
C PHE A 197 -0.60 10.79 14.14
N GLN A 198 0.70 10.57 14.01
CA GLN A 198 1.71 11.60 14.22
C GLN A 198 2.55 11.80 12.97
N GLN A 199 2.48 12.99 12.37
CA GLN A 199 3.36 13.30 11.25
C GLN A 199 4.79 13.52 11.72
N VAL A 200 5.77 12.94 11.01
CA VAL A 200 7.20 13.12 11.23
C VAL A 200 7.86 13.76 10.00
N ALA A 201 9.01 14.41 10.22
CA ALA A 201 9.67 15.20 9.18
C ALA A 201 10.45 14.34 8.16
N SER A 202 10.71 13.07 8.48
CA SER A 202 11.49 12.15 7.66
C SER A 202 10.70 10.88 7.37
N PRO A 203 10.55 10.49 6.08
CA PRO A 203 10.00 9.18 5.72
C PRO A 203 10.75 7.99 6.34
N GLU A 204 12.03 8.17 6.70
CA GLU A 204 12.86 7.12 7.31
C GLU A 204 12.48 6.83 8.78
N GLU A 205 11.82 7.79 9.43
CA GLU A 205 11.37 7.71 10.83
C GLU A 205 9.87 7.34 10.93
N ALA A 206 9.17 7.29 9.80
CA ALA A 206 7.76 6.98 9.71
C ALA A 206 7.50 5.47 9.61
N GLU A 207 6.42 4.99 10.24
CA GLU A 207 5.91 3.64 10.00
C GLU A 207 5.34 3.47 8.59
N PHE A 208 4.78 4.55 8.01
CA PHE A 208 4.30 4.60 6.64
C PHE A 208 4.44 5.97 6.01
N THR A 209 4.51 6.02 4.68
CA THR A 209 4.61 7.29 3.93
C THR A 209 3.44 7.44 2.99
N ILE A 210 2.70 8.54 3.14
CA ILE A 210 1.67 8.97 2.20
C ILE A 210 2.35 9.78 1.09
N SER A 211 2.30 9.26 -0.13
CA SER A 211 2.95 9.82 -1.31
C SER A 211 1.90 10.23 -2.32
N LEU A 212 1.76 11.52 -2.59
CA LEU A 212 0.94 11.99 -3.72
C LEU A 212 1.82 12.04 -4.96
N ALA A 213 1.43 11.31 -6.00
CA ALA A 213 2.27 11.14 -7.19
C ALA A 213 1.45 11.07 -8.46
N SER A 214 2.12 11.36 -9.58
CA SER A 214 1.55 11.27 -10.91
C SER A 214 1.10 9.83 -11.23
N PRO A 215 0.10 9.65 -12.12
CA PRO A 215 -0.37 8.33 -12.52
C PRO A 215 0.72 7.30 -12.88
N PRO A 216 1.74 7.62 -13.71
CA PRO A 216 2.79 6.64 -14.02
C PRO A 216 3.66 6.28 -12.81
N THR A 217 3.94 7.25 -11.93
CA THR A 217 4.72 7.01 -10.71
C THR A 217 3.94 6.13 -9.73
N VAL A 218 2.63 6.34 -9.58
CA VAL A 218 1.77 5.45 -8.80
C VAL A 218 1.74 4.04 -9.38
N ASP A 219 1.61 3.88 -10.71
CA ASP A 219 1.65 2.56 -11.36
C ASP A 219 2.94 1.79 -11.04
N GLU A 220 4.08 2.48 -10.95
CA GLU A 220 5.36 1.87 -10.58
C GLU A 220 5.43 1.52 -9.08
N MET A 221 4.99 2.43 -8.22
CA MET A 221 4.97 2.24 -6.76
C MET A 221 4.05 1.09 -6.34
N CYS A 222 2.95 0.89 -7.08
CA CYS A 222 1.93 -0.08 -6.74
C CYS A 222 2.23 -1.51 -7.20
N LEU A 223 3.34 -1.75 -7.92
CA LEU A 223 3.65 -3.10 -8.37
C LEU A 223 3.76 -4.10 -7.20
N PRO A 224 3.18 -5.31 -7.32
CA PRO A 224 2.62 -5.91 -8.54
C PRO A 224 1.16 -5.56 -8.85
N ALA A 225 0.47 -4.78 -8.01
CA ALA A 225 -0.88 -4.31 -8.30
C ALA A 225 -0.88 -3.40 -9.54
N ARG A 226 -2.01 -3.37 -10.26
CA ARG A 226 -2.11 -2.79 -11.61
C ARG A 226 -3.05 -1.60 -11.67
N THR A 227 -2.70 -0.48 -11.05
CA THR A 227 -3.57 0.72 -10.94
C THR A 227 -4.03 1.35 -12.26
N GLY A 228 -3.41 1.03 -13.40
CA GLY A 228 -3.88 1.41 -14.73
C GLY A 228 -3.89 2.92 -14.98
N GLY A 229 -3.05 3.66 -14.27
CA GLY A 229 -3.00 5.12 -14.23
C GLY A 229 -4.20 5.77 -13.54
N LEU A 230 -5.09 4.98 -12.91
CA LEU A 230 -6.33 5.50 -12.33
C LEU A 230 -6.32 5.48 -10.81
N TRP A 231 -5.83 4.41 -10.22
CA TRP A 231 -6.10 4.10 -8.82
C TRP A 231 -4.93 4.41 -7.90
N SER A 232 -5.26 4.58 -6.63
CA SER A 232 -4.31 4.64 -5.52
C SER A 232 -4.03 3.21 -5.03
N CYS A 233 -3.04 3.06 -4.15
CA CYS A 233 -2.79 1.79 -3.48
C CYS A 233 -2.02 1.97 -2.17
N ARG A 234 -1.96 0.87 -1.40
CA ARG A 234 -1.00 0.68 -0.33
C ARG A 234 -0.19 -0.59 -0.56
N ILE A 235 1.13 -0.46 -0.72
CA ILE A 235 2.09 -1.59 -0.80
C ILE A 235 3.09 -1.50 0.35
N GLY A 236 3.05 -2.44 1.28
CA GLY A 236 3.92 -2.40 2.46
C GLY A 236 3.70 -1.11 3.27
N PRO A 237 4.74 -0.31 3.56
CA PRO A 237 4.61 0.98 4.23
C PRO A 237 4.31 2.16 3.28
N ASP A 238 4.25 1.94 1.96
CA ASP A 238 4.00 3.00 0.99
C ASP A 238 2.49 3.11 0.71
N VAL A 239 1.90 4.25 1.06
CA VAL A 239 0.56 4.68 0.68
C VAL A 239 0.70 5.61 -0.52
N ALA A 240 0.38 5.15 -1.73
CA ALA A 240 0.50 5.90 -2.96
C ALA A 240 -0.86 6.45 -3.40
N LEU A 241 -1.01 7.77 -3.36
CA LEU A 241 -2.23 8.47 -3.77
C LEU A 241 -2.05 9.05 -5.17
N ASN A 242 -2.95 8.67 -6.09
CA ASN A 242 -2.92 9.16 -7.47
C ASN A 242 -3.31 10.65 -7.56
N SER A 243 -2.46 11.47 -8.16
CA SER A 243 -2.65 12.92 -8.24
C SER A 243 -3.91 13.32 -9.02
N ASP A 244 -4.28 12.56 -10.05
CA ASP A 244 -5.50 12.85 -10.81
C ASP A 244 -6.73 12.65 -9.92
N ARG A 245 -6.71 11.61 -9.08
CA ARG A 245 -7.78 11.34 -8.12
C ARG A 245 -7.81 12.41 -7.03
N TRP A 246 -6.65 12.85 -6.55
CA TRP A 246 -6.56 13.95 -5.58
C TRP A 246 -7.12 15.26 -6.13
N LEU A 247 -6.91 15.56 -7.41
CA LEU A 247 -7.31 16.83 -8.00
C LEU A 247 -8.72 16.83 -8.61
N LEU A 248 -9.18 15.67 -9.10
CA LEU A 248 -10.38 15.56 -9.96
C LEU A 248 -11.42 14.57 -9.44
N ALA A 249 -11.15 13.86 -8.34
CA ALA A 249 -11.98 12.77 -7.83
C ALA A 249 -12.29 11.69 -8.90
N THR A 250 -13.42 11.02 -8.72
CA THR A 250 -14.04 10.09 -9.66
C THR A 250 -15.54 10.41 -9.73
N PRO A 251 -16.28 9.94 -10.75
CA PRO A 251 -17.72 10.22 -10.87
C PRO A 251 -18.58 9.73 -9.70
N THR A 252 -18.04 8.87 -8.82
CA THR A 252 -18.79 8.36 -7.66
C THR A 252 -18.91 9.38 -6.51
N TYR A 253 -18.18 10.50 -6.57
CA TYR A 253 -18.25 11.58 -5.59
C TYR A 253 -18.51 12.93 -6.26
N GLU A 254 -19.38 13.74 -5.67
CA GLU A 254 -19.64 15.12 -6.11
C GLU A 254 -18.71 16.13 -5.42
N ASP A 255 -18.35 15.87 -4.16
CA ASP A 255 -17.49 16.74 -3.36
C ASP A 255 -16.04 16.22 -3.32
N LEU A 256 -15.11 17.07 -3.74
CA LEU A 256 -13.70 16.71 -3.84
C LEU A 256 -13.04 16.50 -2.46
N ALA A 257 -13.43 17.28 -1.45
CA ALA A 257 -12.85 17.16 -0.12
C ALA A 257 -13.32 15.85 0.55
N GLU A 258 -14.58 15.47 0.37
CA GLU A 258 -15.10 14.18 0.80
C GLU A 258 -14.40 13.01 0.08
N TYR A 259 -14.16 13.13 -1.23
CA TYR A 259 -13.39 12.13 -1.97
C TYR A 259 -11.94 11.99 -1.47
N ARG A 260 -11.26 13.10 -1.17
CA ARG A 260 -9.90 13.07 -0.61
C ARG A 260 -9.88 12.40 0.76
N ALA A 261 -10.86 12.70 1.61
CA ALA A 261 -11.02 12.03 2.89
C ALA A 261 -11.22 10.51 2.72
N TYR A 262 -12.09 10.11 1.78
CA TYR A 262 -12.29 8.70 1.43
C TYR A 262 -10.97 8.04 1.00
N MET A 263 -10.26 8.68 0.07
CA MET A 263 -9.03 8.12 -0.51
C MET A 263 -7.94 7.96 0.55
N VAL A 264 -7.77 8.94 1.45
CA VAL A 264 -6.84 8.83 2.58
C VAL A 264 -7.28 7.72 3.53
N ASN A 265 -8.54 7.69 3.95
CA ASN A 265 -9.03 6.70 4.90
C ASN A 265 -9.00 5.28 4.35
N HIS A 266 -9.26 5.07 3.06
CA HIS A 266 -9.22 3.75 2.42
C HIS A 266 -7.79 3.18 2.43
N GLU A 267 -6.82 3.96 1.95
CA GLU A 267 -5.43 3.48 1.87
C GLU A 267 -4.77 3.37 3.25
N VAL A 268 -5.14 4.24 4.20
CA VAL A 268 -4.71 4.10 5.60
C VAL A 268 -5.41 2.93 6.29
N GLY A 269 -6.68 2.64 5.95
CA GLY A 269 -7.37 1.44 6.39
C GLY A 269 -6.62 0.17 5.96
N HIS A 270 -6.11 0.14 4.72
CA HIS A 270 -5.19 -0.90 4.29
C HIS A 270 -3.94 -0.96 5.17
N PHE A 271 -3.27 0.16 5.42
CA PHE A 271 -2.11 0.21 6.33
C PHE A 271 -2.41 -0.42 7.70
N LEU A 272 -3.57 -0.10 8.28
CA LEU A 272 -4.05 -0.64 9.56
C LEU A 272 -4.46 -2.12 9.51
N GLY A 273 -4.53 -2.72 8.32
CA GLY A 273 -4.79 -4.15 8.13
C GLY A 273 -6.18 -4.50 7.60
N PHE A 274 -6.99 -3.50 7.24
CA PHE A 274 -8.31 -3.73 6.66
C PHE A 274 -8.21 -4.09 5.18
N GLY A 275 -8.88 -5.19 4.79
CA GLY A 275 -9.08 -5.55 3.39
C GLY A 275 -10.27 -4.81 2.78
N HIS A 276 -10.49 -5.00 1.48
CA HIS A 276 -11.70 -4.49 0.84
C HIS A 276 -12.97 -5.08 1.47
N ALA A 277 -14.04 -4.29 1.44
CA ALA A 277 -15.38 -4.69 1.86
C ALA A 277 -16.37 -4.54 0.71
N ASP A 278 -17.52 -5.21 0.81
CA ASP A 278 -18.60 -5.13 -0.17
C ASP A 278 -19.71 -4.19 0.29
N CYS A 279 -20.46 -3.64 -0.67
CA CYS A 279 -21.64 -2.84 -0.35
C CYS A 279 -22.68 -3.67 0.42
N GLY A 280 -23.16 -3.12 1.54
CA GLY A 280 -24.17 -3.77 2.38
C GLY A 280 -25.59 -3.79 1.80
N GLY A 281 -25.82 -3.22 0.62
CA GLY A 281 -27.10 -3.17 -0.07
C GLY A 281 -27.43 -1.79 -0.64
N GLU A 282 -28.33 -1.75 -1.61
CA GLU A 282 -28.72 -0.54 -2.32
C GLU A 282 -29.18 0.59 -1.36
N GLY A 283 -28.65 1.80 -1.58
CA GLY A 283 -28.95 2.99 -0.79
C GLY A 283 -28.32 3.03 0.60
N ARG A 284 -27.64 1.95 1.05
CA ARG A 284 -26.90 1.96 2.31
C ARG A 284 -25.59 2.73 2.14
N ARG A 285 -25.06 3.26 3.24
CA ARG A 285 -23.71 3.84 3.23
C ARG A 285 -22.70 2.76 2.87
N ALA A 286 -21.79 3.08 1.96
CA ALA A 286 -20.68 2.21 1.64
C ALA A 286 -19.74 2.06 2.87
N PRO A 287 -19.23 0.86 3.16
CA PRO A 287 -18.07 0.74 4.03
C PRO A 287 -16.91 1.57 3.45
N VAL A 288 -16.12 2.24 4.28
CA VAL A 288 -14.96 3.03 3.78
C VAL A 288 -13.97 2.16 3.00
N MET A 289 -13.94 0.86 3.31
CA MET A 289 -13.10 -0.13 2.63
C MET A 289 -13.74 -0.73 1.37
N LEU A 290 -14.94 -0.31 0.97
CA LEU A 290 -15.43 -0.56 -0.40
C LEU A 290 -14.55 0.20 -1.40
N GLN A 291 -14.29 -0.37 -2.57
CA GLN A 291 -13.55 0.29 -3.66
C GLN A 291 -14.41 1.36 -4.36
N GLN A 292 -14.80 2.40 -3.61
CA GLN A 292 -15.78 3.41 -4.03
C GLN A 292 -15.29 4.29 -5.18
N SER A 293 -13.97 4.41 -5.41
CA SER A 293 -13.42 5.07 -6.61
C SER A 293 -13.78 4.34 -7.92
N ILE A 294 -14.06 3.04 -7.84
CA ILE A 294 -14.36 2.18 -8.99
C ILE A 294 -15.87 2.08 -9.19
N ASP A 295 -16.56 1.59 -8.16
CA ASP A 295 -18.00 1.34 -8.17
C ASP A 295 -18.53 1.33 -6.73
N LEU A 296 -19.69 1.94 -6.52
CA LEU A 296 -20.41 1.96 -5.25
C LEU A 296 -21.27 0.71 -5.05
N GLN A 297 -21.47 -0.12 -6.09
CA GLN A 297 -22.25 -1.36 -6.03
C GLN A 297 -23.69 -1.14 -5.49
N GLY A 298 -24.27 0.03 -5.78
CA GLY A 298 -25.59 0.45 -5.31
C GLY A 298 -25.62 1.15 -3.95
N CYS A 299 -24.51 1.19 -3.21
CA CYS A 299 -24.41 2.01 -1.99
C CYS A 299 -24.35 3.51 -2.32
N VAL A 300 -24.54 4.34 -1.30
CA VAL A 300 -24.19 5.77 -1.35
C VAL A 300 -22.75 5.99 -0.87
N PRO A 301 -22.04 7.00 -1.39
CA PRO A 301 -20.66 7.30 -0.99
C PRO A 301 -20.50 7.52 0.52
N ASN A 302 -19.35 7.12 1.06
CA ASN A 302 -18.99 7.35 2.45
C ASN A 302 -17.46 7.36 2.63
N ALA A 303 -16.95 8.49 3.10
CA ALA A 303 -15.52 8.69 3.29
C ALA A 303 -14.96 8.20 4.63
N TRP A 304 -15.79 7.74 5.56
CA TRP A 304 -15.43 7.62 6.98
C TRP A 304 -15.71 6.22 7.57
N PRO A 305 -14.79 5.64 8.36
CA PRO A 305 -14.97 4.30 8.98
C PRO A 305 -15.98 4.26 10.13
N ALA A 306 -16.18 5.34 10.89
CA ALA A 306 -17.01 5.34 12.11
C ALA A 306 -18.52 5.48 11.85
N THR A 307 -18.97 5.56 10.59
CA THR A 307 -20.36 5.88 10.21
C THR A 307 -21.21 4.66 9.81
N GLU A 308 -20.76 3.45 10.12
CA GLU A 308 -21.49 2.19 9.82
C GLU A 308 -22.85 2.06 10.56
N GLU A 309 -23.19 2.97 11.49
CA GLU A 309 -24.47 2.97 12.19
C GLU A 309 -25.36 4.18 11.84
N ALA A 310 -26.33 3.96 10.95
CA ALA A 310 -27.70 4.48 11.02
C ALA A 310 -28.63 3.72 10.05
#